data_AF-A0A6V7SLC7-F1
#
_entry.id   AF-A0A6V7SLC7-F1
#
_cell.length_a   1.000
_cell.length_b   1.000
_cell.length_c   1.000
_cell.angle_alpha   90.00
_cell.angle_beta   90.00
_cell.angle_gamma   90.00
#
_symmetry.space_group_name_H-M   'P 1'
#
loop_
_entity.id
_entity.type
_entity.pdbx_description
1 polymer ?
#
loop_
_entity_poly.entity_id
_entity_poly.type
_entity_poly.pdbx_seq_one_letter_code
_entity_poly.pdbx_strand_id
1 'polypeptide(L)' 'MNENISKVNSTIVELLGMSDLFRRMQNSCWGKCIPDVHEPFLSVGETSCVDRCVHKYLEIHTLVGKNLQESQIMK' A
#
# COMPACT_ATOMS: atom_id res chain seq x y z
N MET A 1 -14.73 25.90 -19.47
CA MET A 1 -14.85 24.45 -19.15
C MET A 1 -14.56 24.32 -17.66
N ASN A 2 -15.47 23.70 -16.91
CA ASN A 2 -15.77 24.00 -15.50
C ASN A 2 -14.63 23.75 -14.50
N GLU A 3 -14.37 24.73 -13.62
CA GLU A 3 -13.41 24.65 -12.51
C GLU A 3 -13.72 23.54 -11.48
N ASN A 4 -14.94 22.98 -11.47
CA ASN A 4 -15.30 21.83 -10.64
C ASN A 4 -14.67 20.49 -11.11
N ILE A 5 -14.15 20.41 -12.33
CA ILE A 5 -13.54 19.18 -12.88
C ILE A 5 -12.12 18.98 -12.33
N SER A 6 -11.38 20.03 -11.97
CA SER A 6 -9.98 19.91 -11.53
C SER A 6 -9.84 19.36 -10.11
N LYS A 7 -10.66 19.83 -9.16
CA LYS A 7 -10.62 19.38 -7.76
C LYS A 7 -11.13 17.95 -7.60
N VAL A 8 -12.21 17.61 -8.32
CA VAL A 8 -12.74 16.24 -8.38
C VAL A 8 -11.68 15.29 -8.96
N ASN A 9 -10.98 15.68 -10.03
CA ASN A 9 -9.93 14.85 -10.60
C ASN A 9 -8.74 14.64 -9.64
N SER A 10 -8.31 15.67 -8.89
CA SER A 10 -7.24 15.51 -7.89
C SER A 10 -7.63 14.51 -6.79
N THR A 11 -8.85 14.63 -6.25
CA THR A 11 -9.35 13.70 -5.23
C THR A 11 -9.48 12.28 -5.77
N ILE A 12 -9.89 12.12 -7.04
CA ILE A 12 -9.93 10.81 -7.69
C ILE A 12 -8.53 10.21 -7.79
N VAL A 13 -7.51 10.99 -8.17
CA VAL A 13 -6.12 10.51 -8.27
C VAL A 13 -5.59 10.06 -6.91
N GLU A 14 -5.83 10.84 -5.85
CA GLU A 14 -5.45 10.46 -4.48
C GLU A 14 -6.12 9.15 -4.06
N LEU A 15 -7.42 9.02 -4.29
CA LEU A 15 -8.18 7.81 -3.97
C LEU A 15 -7.65 6.58 -4.73
N LEU A 16 -7.40 6.73 -6.03
CA LEU A 16 -6.84 5.66 -6.86
C LEU A 16 -5.43 5.26 -6.40
N GLY A 17 -4.61 6.23 -6.01
CA GLY A 17 -3.29 5.97 -5.42
C GLY A 17 -3.37 5.19 -4.11
N MET A 18 -4.27 5.57 -3.20
CA MET A 18 -4.48 4.85 -1.94
C MET A 18 -5.04 3.43 -2.17
N SER A 19 -5.94 3.27 -3.14
CA SER A 19 -6.48 1.96 -3.51
C SER A 19 -5.42 1.02 -4.08
N ASP A 20 -4.54 1.52 -4.96
CA ASP A 20 -3.44 0.73 -5.51
C ASP A 20 -2.43 0.33 -4.43
N LEU A 21 -2.11 1.25 -3.52
CA LEU A 21 -1.28 0.98 -2.35
C LEU A 21 -1.84 -0.19 -1.52
N PHE A 22 -3.13 -0.10 -1.15
CA PHE A 22 -3.80 -1.10 -0.34
C PHE A 22 -3.82 -2.47 -1.04
N ARG A 23 -4.14 -2.51 -2.33
CA ARG A 23 -4.18 -3.74 -3.14
C ARG A 23 -2.82 -4.44 -3.18
N ARG A 24 -1.74 -3.69 -3.44
CA ARG A 24 -0.38 -4.26 -3.50
C ARG A 24 0.10 -4.73 -2.12
N MET A 25 -0.19 -3.96 -1.08
CA MET A 25 0.12 -4.31 0.30
C MET A 25 -0.60 -5.60 0.71
N GLN A 26 -1.90 -5.69 0.47
CA GLN A 26 -2.71 -6.87 0.75
C GLN A 26 -2.14 -8.11 0.07
N ASN A 27 -1.88 -8.05 -1.24
CA ASN A 27 -1.32 -9.19 -1.98
C ASN A 27 0.08 -9.59 -1.48
N SER A 28 0.92 -8.62 -1.15
CA SER A 28 2.28 -8.85 -0.63
C SER A 28 2.26 -9.52 0.74
N CYS A 29 1.42 -9.03 1.66
CA CYS A 29 1.33 -9.60 3.00
C CYS A 29 0.60 -10.94 3.03
N TRP A 30 -0.42 -11.11 2.19
CA TRP A 30 -1.07 -12.40 2.00
C TRP A 30 -0.05 -13.46 1.54
N GLY A 31 0.67 -13.22 0.45
CA GLY A 31 1.64 -14.18 -0.08
C GLY A 31 2.86 -14.44 0.82
N LYS A 32 3.16 -13.55 1.78
CA LYS A 32 4.26 -13.74 2.73
C LYS A 32 3.86 -14.45 4.01
N CYS A 33 2.64 -14.19 4.48
CA CYS A 33 2.22 -14.61 5.81
C CYS A 33 1.22 -15.76 5.81
N ILE A 34 0.54 -16.02 4.68
CA ILE A 34 -0.52 -17.03 4.58
C ILE A 34 -0.13 -17.97 3.44
N PRO A 35 0.70 -19.00 3.71
CA PRO A 35 1.20 -19.91 2.69
C PRO A 35 0.09 -20.80 2.12
N ASP A 36 -0.77 -21.33 2.99
CA ASP A 36 -1.89 -22.20 2.65
C ASP A 36 -3.07 -21.90 3.59
N VAL A 37 -4.28 -21.85 3.04
CA VAL A 37 -5.50 -21.60 3.84
C VAL A 37 -6.07 -22.94 4.30
N HIS A 38 -5.75 -23.32 5.53
CA HIS A 38 -6.29 -24.55 6.14
C HIS A 38 -7.54 -24.30 6.97
N GLU A 39 -7.62 -23.13 7.62
CA GLU A 39 -8.68 -22.77 8.55
C GLU A 39 -9.32 -21.44 8.15
N PRO A 40 -10.60 -21.20 8.51
CA PRO A 40 -11.29 -19.95 8.19
C PRO A 40 -10.79 -18.74 9.01
N PHE A 41 -9.95 -18.96 10.02
CA PHE A 41 -9.41 -17.92 10.89
C PHE A 41 -7.88 -17.92 10.82
N LEU A 42 -7.29 -16.74 10.99
CA LEU A 42 -5.84 -16.61 11.10
C LEU A 42 -5.39 -17.16 12.45
N SER A 43 -4.36 -18.00 12.42
CA SER A 43 -3.62 -18.38 13.60
C SER A 43 -2.92 -17.15 14.22
N VAL A 44 -2.49 -17.28 15.48
CA VAL A 44 -1.74 -16.23 16.18
C VAL A 44 -0.46 -15.86 15.44
N GLY A 45 0.19 -16.85 14.81
CA GLY A 45 1.40 -16.66 14.02
C GLY A 45 1.16 -15.85 12.76
N GLU A 46 0.10 -16.17 12.01
CA GLU A 46 -0.28 -15.45 10.79
C GLU A 46 -0.72 -14.03 11.10
N THR A 47 -1.52 -13.84 12.15
CA THR A 47 -1.95 -12.50 12.62
C THR A 47 -0.73 -11.63 12.94
N SER A 48 0.18 -12.13 13.78
CA SER A 48 1.42 -11.41 14.12
C SER A 48 2.35 -11.19 12.92
N CYS A 49 2.36 -12.10 11.93
CA CYS A 49 3.10 -11.90 10.69
C CYS A 49 2.50 -10.76 9.86
N VAL A 50 1.18 -10.73 9.68
CA VAL A 50 0.47 -9.72 8.91
C VAL A 50 0.71 -8.32 9.49
N ASP A 51 0.60 -8.17 10.82
CA ASP A 51 0.88 -6.88 11.49
C ASP A 51 2.31 -6.38 11.19
N ARG A 52 3.30 -7.26 11.34
CA ARG A 52 4.71 -6.95 11.04
C ARG A 52 4.93 -6.67 9.56
N CYS A 53 4.22 -7.37 8.68
CA CYS A 53 4.32 -7.17 7.24
C CYS A 53 3.79 -5.80 6.83
N VAL A 54 2.61 -5.42 7.31
CA VAL A 54 1.99 -4.11 7.04
C VAL A 54 2.90 -2.99 7.51
N HIS A 55 3.44 -3.10 8.73
CA HIS A 55 4.38 -2.13 9.27
C HIS A 55 5.61 -1.94 8.36
N LYS A 56 6.29 -3.04 8.00
CA LYS A 56 7.45 -3.00 7.08
C LYS A 56 7.09 -2.47 5.70
N TYR A 57 5.92 -2.82 5.18
CA TYR A 57 5.47 -2.37 3.87
C TYR A 57 5.31 -0.85 3.83
N LEU A 58 4.71 -0.26 4.87
CA LEU A 58 4.52 1.19 4.98
C LEU A 58 5.84 1.94 5.19
N GLU A 59 6.75 1.38 5.99
CA GLU A 59 8.11 1.93 6.15
C GLU A 59 8.85 2.00 4.82
N ILE A 60 8.89 0.87 4.09
CA ILE A 60 9.55 0.80 2.78
C ILE A 60 8.84 1.68 1.75
N HIS A 61 7.52 1.70 1.73
CA HIS A 61 6.76 2.59 0.85
C HIS A 61 7.13 4.06 1.06
N THR A 62 7.26 4.49 2.32
CA THR A 62 7.67 5.85 2.68
C THR A 62 9.11 6.13 2.25
N LEU A 63 10.04 5.19 2.53
CA LEU A 63 11.44 5.32 2.15
C LEU A 63 11.63 5.43 0.64
N VAL A 64 10.98 4.54 -0.12
CA VAL A 64 11.00 4.56 -1.59
C VAL A 64 10.39 5.86 -2.12
N GLY A 65 9.30 6.33 -1.52
CA GLY A 65 8.67 7.60 -1.87
C GLY A 65 9.63 8.80 -1.72
N LYS A 66 10.37 8.86 -0.60
CA LYS A 66 11.39 9.90 -0.37
C LYS A 66 12.50 9.85 -1.42
N ASN A 67 13.09 8.67 -1.63
CA ASN A 67 14.17 8.49 -2.61
C ASN A 67 13.73 8.83 -4.04
N LEU A 68 12.47 8.51 -4.40
CA LEU A 68 11.92 8.84 -5.71
C LEU A 68 11.78 10.36 -5.87
N GLN A 69 11.27 11.07 -4.85
CA GLN A 69 11.16 12.53 -4.86
C GLN A 69 12.53 13.19 -5.00
N GLU A 70 13.53 12.75 -4.23
CA GLU A 70 14.92 13.23 -4.33
C GLU A 70 15.48 13.00 -5.74
N SER A 71 15.25 11.82 -6.31
CA SER A 71 15.72 11.47 -7.66
C SER A 71 15.03 12.27 -8.78
N GLN A 72 13.79 12.75 -8.55
CA GLN A 72 13.08 13.59 -9.51
C GLN A 72 13.55 15.05 -9.50
N ILE A 73 14.10 15.52 -8.38
CA ILE A 73 14.61 16.89 -8.21
C ILE A 73 16.07 17.00 -8.69
N MET A 74 16.80 15.89 -8.79
CA MET A 74 18.19 15.83 -9.31
C MET A 74 18.29 15.78 -10.85
N LYS A 75 17.18 15.97 -11.56
CA LYS A 75 17.15 16.17 -13.02
C LYS A 75 17.14 17.66 -13.35
#